data_AF-A0A8G2L7S8-F1
#
_entry.id   AF-A0A8G2L7S8-F1
#
_cell.length_a   1.000
_cell.length_b   1.000
_cell.length_c   1.000
_cell.angle_alpha   90.00
_cell.angle_beta   90.00
_cell.angle_gamma   90.00
#
_symmetry.space_group_name_H-M   'P 1'
#
loop_
_entity.id
_entity.type
_entity.pdbx_description
1 polymer ?
#
loop_
_entity_poly.entity_id
_entity_poly.type
_entity_poly.pdbx_seq_one_letter_code
_entity_poly.pdbx_strand_id
1 'polypeptide(L)'
;MNKALNMFYASMVLYLFGSVPFVLYAVVIKPLSVSYHENTYSMISPVFGNFGVYISSLEIIELVLITISLALFIVSIFLARASGKKLSKLTLMFPVILYLFAYIATAMAGVVGAAT
;
A
#
# COMPACT_ATOMS: atom_id res chain seq x y z
N MET A 1 24.00 4.78 -13.78
CA MET A 1 23.74 5.59 -12.58
C MET A 1 22.30 6.10 -12.53
N ASN A 2 21.83 6.82 -13.54
CA ASN A 2 20.44 7.32 -13.60
C ASN A 2 19.38 6.22 -13.40
N LYS A 3 19.58 5.02 -13.96
CA LYS A 3 18.56 3.96 -13.89
C LYS A 3 18.25 3.49 -12.45
N ALA A 4 19.24 3.21 -11.61
CA ALA A 4 19.00 2.75 -10.23
C ALA A 4 18.31 3.83 -9.38
N LEU A 5 18.80 5.07 -9.50
CA LEU A 5 18.23 6.21 -8.77
C LEU A 5 16.80 6.53 -9.26
N ASN A 6 16.56 6.46 -10.56
CA ASN A 6 15.23 6.64 -11.14
C ASN A 6 14.26 5.55 -10.66
N MET A 7 14.70 4.29 -10.56
CA MET A 7 13.87 3.20 -10.03
C MET A 7 13.56 3.41 -8.55
N PHE A 8 14.52 3.90 -7.76
CA PHE A 8 14.29 4.26 -6.36
C PHE A 8 13.26 5.40 -6.24
N TYR A 9 13.41 6.48 -7.00
CA TYR A 9 12.43 7.57 -6.93
C TYR A 9 11.06 7.17 -7.48
N ALA A 10 11.00 6.42 -8.58
CA ALA A 10 9.74 5.90 -9.12
C ALA A 10 9.04 5.02 -8.09
N SER A 11 9.79 4.16 -7.39
CA SER A 11 9.30 3.37 -6.27
C SER A 11 8.69 4.26 -5.17
N MET A 12 9.41 5.28 -4.70
CA MET A 12 8.92 6.16 -3.62
C MET A 12 7.71 7.00 -4.03
N VAL A 13 7.68 7.49 -5.28
CA VAL A 13 6.51 8.19 -5.83
C VAL A 13 5.32 7.26 -5.91
N LEU A 14 5.51 6.03 -6.39
CA LEU A 14 4.43 5.04 -6.46
C LEU A 14 3.93 4.63 -5.08
N TYR A 15 4.82 4.55 -4.09
CA TYR A 15 4.44 4.33 -2.69
C TYR A 15 3.59 5.50 -2.16
N LEU A 16 3.96 6.74 -2.47
CA LEU A 16 3.18 7.93 -2.09
C LEU A 16 1.78 7.93 -2.73
N PHE A 17 1.66 7.50 -3.99
CA PHE A 17 0.34 7.35 -4.60
C PHE A 17 -0.44 6.18 -4.01
N GLY A 18 0.22 5.06 -3.70
CA GLY A 18 -0.37 3.91 -3.03
C GLY A 18 -0.75 4.18 -1.56
N SER A 19 -0.12 5.16 -0.91
CA SER A 19 -0.43 5.51 0.48
C SER A 19 -1.78 6.21 0.60
N VAL A 20 -2.28 6.85 -0.46
CA VAL A 20 -3.61 7.48 -0.47
C VAL A 20 -4.74 6.44 -0.33
N PRO A 21 -4.88 5.43 -1.21
CA PRO A 21 -5.87 4.38 -1.03
C PRO A 21 -5.62 3.57 0.24
N PHE A 22 -4.35 3.36 0.64
CA PHE A 22 -3.99 2.75 1.93
C PHE A 22 -4.59 3.46 3.14
N VAL A 23 -4.39 4.78 3.26
CA VAL A 23 -4.97 5.54 4.36
C VAL A 23 -6.50 5.49 4.29
N LEU A 24 -7.07 5.64 3.09
CA LEU A 24 -8.51 5.58 2.92
C LEU A 24 -9.09 4.22 3.34
N TYR A 25 -8.50 3.11 2.91
CA TYR A 25 -8.96 1.77 3.25
C TYR A 25 -8.65 1.40 4.71
N ALA A 26 -7.37 1.30 5.06
CA ALA A 26 -6.93 0.66 6.30
C ALA A 26 -7.18 1.55 7.53
N VAL A 27 -7.07 2.87 7.39
CA VAL A 27 -7.15 3.81 8.52
C VAL A 27 -8.56 4.40 8.66
N VAL A 28 -9.27 4.63 7.56
CA VAL A 28 -10.55 5.38 7.59
C VAL A 28 -11.75 4.47 7.35
N ILE A 29 -11.87 3.92 6.14
CA ILE A 29 -13.12 3.30 5.67
C ILE A 29 -13.35 1.96 6.34
N LYS A 30 -12.33 1.11 6.49
CA LYS A 30 -12.51 -0.23 7.07
C LYS A 30 -12.93 -0.15 8.56
N PRO A 31 -12.29 0.65 9.44
CA PRO A 31 -12.76 0.85 10.81
C PRO A 31 -14.18 1.43 10.89
N LEU A 32 -14.53 2.38 10.01
CA LEU A 32 -15.88 2.93 9.94
C LEU A 32 -16.89 1.87 9.51
N SER A 33 -16.54 1.01 8.54
CA SER A 33 -17.41 -0.03 8.02
C SER A 33 -17.87 -1.01 9.10
N VAL A 34 -16.99 -1.35 10.04
CA VAL A 34 -17.27 -2.22 11.18
C VAL A 34 -18.23 -1.57 12.17
N SER A 35 -18.24 -0.23 12.25
CA SER A 35 -19.12 0.51 13.14
C SER A 35 -20.59 0.51 12.69
N TYR A 36 -20.87 0.21 11.42
CA TYR A 36 -22.23 0.29 10.88
C TYR A 36 -23.14 -0.92 11.18
N HIS A 37 -22.61 -2.02 11.74
CA HIS A 37 -23.38 -3.23 12.11
C HIS A 37 -24.26 -3.85 11.00
N GLU A 38 -24.09 -3.42 9.75
CA GLU A 38 -24.82 -3.92 8.57
C GLU A 38 -23.81 -4.48 7.56
N ASN A 39 -24.29 -5.36 6.68
CA ASN A 39 -23.45 -5.91 5.63
C ASN A 39 -23.05 -4.80 4.64
N THR A 40 -21.74 -4.55 4.51
CA THR A 40 -21.19 -3.54 3.59
C THR A 40 -21.57 -3.76 2.13
N TYR A 41 -21.83 -5.00 1.70
CA TYR A 41 -22.26 -5.31 0.34
C TYR A 41 -23.74 -4.98 0.09
N SER A 42 -24.56 -4.77 1.12
CA SER A 42 -25.94 -4.28 0.96
C SER A 42 -26.03 -2.74 1.02
N MET A 43 -24.96 -2.05 1.39
CA MET A 43 -24.92 -0.59 1.45
C MET A 43 -24.66 0.02 0.08
N ILE A 44 -25.57 0.90 -0.36
CA ILE A 44 -25.43 1.65 -1.61
C ILE A 44 -25.25 3.14 -1.29
N SER A 45 -24.12 3.70 -1.69
CA SER A 45 -23.80 5.12 -1.61
C SER A 45 -24.10 5.83 -2.93
N PRO A 46 -24.68 7.04 -2.91
CA PRO A 46 -24.87 7.84 -4.11
C PRO A 46 -23.55 8.33 -4.74
N VAL A 47 -22.44 8.31 -3.99
CA VAL A 47 -21.12 8.75 -4.47
C VAL A 47 -20.27 7.56 -4.93
N PHE A 48 -20.29 6.46 -4.18
CA PHE A 48 -19.38 5.33 -4.38
C PHE A 48 -20.06 4.07 -4.94
N GLY A 49 -21.39 4.05 -5.05
CA GLY A 49 -22.13 2.85 -5.41
C GLY A 49 -22.10 1.80 -4.29
N ASN A 50 -21.89 0.53 -4.64
CA ASN A 50 -21.84 -0.55 -3.66
C ASN A 50 -20.62 -0.39 -2.74
N PHE A 51 -20.87 -0.21 -1.44
CA PHE A 51 -19.83 0.13 -0.48
C PHE A 51 -18.84 -1.02 -0.26
N GLY A 52 -19.31 -2.28 -0.21
CA GLY A 52 -18.44 -3.46 -0.12
C GLY A 52 -17.50 -3.59 -1.31
N VAL A 53 -18.01 -3.43 -2.54
CA VAL A 53 -17.19 -3.44 -3.76
C VAL A 53 -16.17 -2.31 -3.75
N TYR A 54 -16.56 -1.11 -3.30
CA TYR A 54 -15.66 0.03 -3.18
C TYR A 54 -14.52 -0.26 -2.19
N ILE A 55 -14.82 -0.80 -1.00
CA ILE A 55 -13.83 -1.19 0.01
C ILE A 55 -12.84 -2.20 -0.56
N SER A 56 -13.32 -3.28 -1.18
CA SER A 56 -12.46 -4.31 -1.75
C SER A 56 -11.63 -3.77 -2.92
N SER A 57 -12.16 -2.83 -3.70
CA SER A 57 -11.41 -2.20 -4.79
C SER A 57 -10.26 -1.35 -4.25
N LEU A 58 -10.46 -0.61 -3.15
CA LEU A 58 -9.38 0.15 -2.51
C LEU A 58 -8.27 -0.77 -2.00
N GLU A 59 -8.63 -1.87 -1.34
CA GLU A 59 -7.68 -2.89 -0.85
C GLU A 59 -6.84 -3.48 -1.99
N ILE A 60 -7.47 -3.78 -3.14
CA ILE A 60 -6.74 -4.33 -4.28
C ILE A 60 -5.82 -3.25 -4.88
N ILE A 61 -6.30 -2.03 -5.07
CA ILE A 61 -5.53 -0.94 -5.68
C ILE A 61 -4.31 -0.59 -4.82
N GLU A 62 -4.46 -0.45 -3.51
CA GLU A 62 -3.32 -0.16 -2.63
C GLU A 62 -2.29 -1.29 -2.68
N LEU A 63 -2.72 -2.55 -2.62
CA LEU A 63 -1.83 -3.70 -2.58
C LEU A 63 -1.04 -3.81 -3.87
N VAL A 64 -1.68 -3.56 -5.02
CA VAL A 64 -1.01 -3.53 -6.32
C VAL A 64 0.03 -2.41 -6.36
N LEU A 65 -0.33 -1.18 -5.97
CA LEU A 65 0.59 -0.04 -6.00
C LEU A 65 1.78 -0.22 -5.07
N ILE A 66 1.54 -0.68 -3.84
CA ILE A 66 2.59 -0.96 -2.84
C ILE A 66 3.50 -2.09 -3.34
N THR A 67 2.94 -3.14 -3.95
CA THR A 67 3.72 -4.28 -4.46
C THR A 67 4.59 -3.88 -5.65
N ILE A 68 4.07 -3.12 -6.61
CA ILE A 68 4.87 -2.60 -7.73
C ILE A 68 5.96 -1.67 -7.19
N SER A 69 5.64 -0.82 -6.21
CA SER A 69 6.60 0.06 -5.57
C SER A 69 7.75 -0.74 -4.92
N LEU A 70 7.43 -1.81 -4.18
CA LEU A 70 8.41 -2.71 -3.58
C LEU A 70 9.28 -3.39 -4.65
N ALA A 71 8.68 -3.86 -5.74
CA ALA A 71 9.43 -4.47 -6.84
C ALA A 71 10.44 -3.48 -7.44
N LEU A 72 10.03 -2.24 -7.68
CA LEU A 72 10.92 -1.18 -8.16
C LEU A 72 12.04 -0.86 -7.17
N PHE A 73 11.74 -0.87 -5.86
CA PHE A 73 12.74 -0.70 -4.82
C PHE A 73 13.78 -1.83 -4.83
N ILE A 74 13.34 -3.09 -4.91
CA ILE A 74 14.24 -4.26 -5.01
C ILE A 74 15.12 -4.17 -6.25
N VAL A 75 14.53 -3.82 -7.41
CA VAL A 75 15.29 -3.61 -8.65
C VAL A 75 16.31 -2.48 -8.50
N SER A 76 15.96 -1.39 -7.82
CA SER A 76 16.89 -0.28 -7.57
C SER A 76 18.11 -0.72 -6.76
N ILE A 77 17.91 -1.59 -5.76
CA ILE A 77 18.99 -2.16 -4.93
C ILE A 77 19.87 -3.06 -5.77
N PHE A 78 19.27 -3.95 -6.57
CA PHE A 78 20.00 -4.87 -7.44
C PHE A 78 20.90 -4.12 -8.42
N LEU A 79 20.35 -3.10 -9.11
CA LEU A 79 21.11 -2.27 -10.04
C LEU A 79 22.24 -1.49 -9.37
N ALA A 80 22.02 -0.98 -8.15
CA ALA A 80 23.03 -0.25 -7.40
C ALA A 80 24.20 -1.17 -6.96
N ARG A 81 23.88 -2.38 -6.48
CA ARG A 81 24.88 -3.39 -6.09
C ARG A 81 25.66 -3.91 -7.30
N ALA A 82 24.99 -4.18 -8.42
CA ALA A 82 25.63 -4.58 -9.68
C ALA A 82 26.61 -3.51 -10.20
N SER A 83 26.37 -2.24 -9.87
CA SER A 83 27.27 -1.11 -10.18
C SER A 83 28.38 -0.88 -9.13
N GLY A 84 28.55 -1.79 -8.16
CA GLY A 84 29.58 -1.70 -7.12
C GLY A 84 29.35 -0.61 -6.06
N LYS A 85 28.13 -0.06 -5.96
CA LYS A 85 27.83 1.04 -5.02
C LYS A 85 27.46 0.50 -3.64
N LYS A 86 27.99 1.17 -2.61
CA LYS A 86 27.57 0.96 -1.22
C LYS A 86 26.31 1.80 -0.95
N LEU A 87 25.23 1.15 -0.53
CA LEU A 87 24.00 1.81 -0.10
C LEU A 87 24.07 2.09 1.40
N SER A 88 23.62 3.28 1.81
CA SER A 88 23.49 3.60 3.23
C SER A 88 22.44 2.70 3.89
N LYS A 89 22.68 2.32 5.15
CA LYS A 89 21.70 1.55 5.94
C LYS A 89 20.36 2.28 6.03
N LEU A 90 20.36 3.62 6.16
CA LEU A 90 19.15 4.43 6.23
C LEU A 90 18.33 4.36 4.93
N THR A 91 19.01 4.42 3.77
CA THR A 91 18.38 4.32 2.44
C THR A 91 17.70 2.97 2.22
N LEU A 92 18.14 1.92 2.92
CA LEU A 92 17.53 0.60 2.88
C LEU A 92 16.43 0.44 3.94
N MET A 93 16.74 0.83 5.18
CA MET A 93 15.89 0.57 6.33
C MET A 93 14.57 1.34 6.28
N PHE A 94 14.61 2.60 5.88
CA PHE A 94 13.41 3.45 5.91
C PHE A 94 12.33 2.95 4.93
N PRO A 95 12.61 2.69 3.64
CA PRO A 95 11.62 2.10 2.74
C PRO A 95 11.13 0.72 3.22
N VAL A 96 12.02 -0.12 3.75
CA VAL A 96 11.62 -1.45 4.26
C VAL A 96 10.61 -1.33 5.40
N ILE A 97 10.82 -0.41 6.35
CA ILE A 97 9.87 -0.15 7.44
C ILE A 97 8.53 0.32 6.88
N LEU A 98 8.54 1.22 5.90
CA LEU A 98 7.32 1.72 5.26
C LEU A 98 6.51 0.63 4.55
N TYR A 99 7.18 -0.28 3.82
CA TYR A 99 6.50 -1.41 3.18
C TYR A 99 5.92 -2.38 4.21
N LEU A 100 6.72 -2.75 5.22
CA LEU A 100 6.26 -3.62 6.30
C LEU A 100 5.04 -3.02 7.01
N PHE A 101 5.09 -1.73 7.33
CA PHE A 101 3.97 -1.02 7.95
C PHE A 101 2.72 -1.09 7.08
N ALA A 102 2.83 -0.80 5.78
CA ALA A 102 1.69 -0.83 4.88
C ALA A 102 1.05 -2.23 4.80
N TYR A 103 1.83 -3.28 4.57
CA TYR A 103 1.30 -4.65 4.52
C TYR A 103 0.69 -5.11 5.85
N ILE A 104 1.33 -4.80 6.98
CA ILE A 104 0.81 -5.17 8.31
C ILE A 104 -0.50 -4.45 8.58
N ALA A 105 -0.57 -3.14 8.33
CA ALA A 105 -1.77 -2.36 8.56
C ALA A 105 -2.93 -2.80 7.65
N THR A 106 -2.67 -3.09 6.37
CA THR A 106 -3.67 -3.66 5.45
C THR A 106 -4.15 -5.02 5.94
N ALA A 107 -3.24 -5.92 6.34
CA ALA A 107 -3.61 -7.24 6.87
C ALA A 107 -4.46 -7.14 8.14
N MET A 108 -4.08 -6.24 9.06
CA MET A 108 -4.87 -5.98 10.27
C MET A 108 -6.26 -5.44 9.95
N ALA A 109 -6.38 -4.52 8.99
CA ALA A 109 -7.67 -4.00 8.54
C ALA A 109 -8.54 -5.10 7.92
N GLY A 110 -7.94 -6.00 7.13
CA GLY A 110 -8.62 -7.17 6.56
C GLY A 110 -9.14 -8.13 7.63
N VAL A 111 -8.33 -8.44 8.64
CA VAL A 111 -8.71 -9.33 9.76
C VAL A 111 -9.85 -8.74 10.60
N VAL A 112 -9.79 -7.44 10.89
CA VAL A 112 -10.82 -6.76 11.71
C VAL A 112 -12.20 -6.81 11.06
N GLY A 113 -12.29 -6.81 9.71
CA GLY A 113 -13.57 -6.97 9.02
C GLY A 113 -14.01 -8.40 8.74
N ALA A 114 -13.20 -9.42 9.07
CA ALA A 114 -13.57 -10.83 8.93
C ALA A 114 -14.08 -11.45 10.26
N ALA A 115 -13.87 -10.74 11.38
CA ALA A 115 -14.25 -11.16 12.72
C ALA A 115 -15.63 -10.64 13.18
N THR A 116 -16.34 -9.92 12.30
CA THR A 116 -17.70 -9.38 12.50
C THR A 116 -18.59 -9.82 11.37
#